data_AF-A0A5C8RUD8-F1
#
_entry.id   AF-A0A5C8RUD8-F1
#
_cell.length_a   1.000
_cell.length_b   1.000
_cell.length_c   1.000
_cell.angle_alpha   90.00
_cell.angle_beta   90.00
_cell.angle_gamma   90.00
#
_symmetry.space_group_name_H-M   'P 1'
#
loop_
_entity.id
_entity.type
_entity.pdbx_description
1 polymer ?
#
loop_
_entity_poly.entity_id
_entity_poly.type
_entity_poly.pdbx_seq_one_letter_code
_entity_poly.pdbx_strand_id
1 'polypeptide(L)'
;MEQFPECRAKLLQNLSIHAALARNRMGLSLFNASRLLGINQDYIEGIEQGEDSGLSIEIIRSLAQGLGLTKTGTPRVKPMGAM
;
A
#
# COMPACT_ATOMS: atom_id res chain seq x y z
N MET A 1 20.88 -9.72 11.87
CA MET A 1 19.70 -8.84 11.63
C MET A 1 19.24 -9.07 10.19
N GLU A 2 18.58 -10.19 9.91
CA GLU A 2 18.27 -10.61 8.53
C GLU A 2 16.86 -11.20 8.43
N GLN A 3 15.83 -10.36 8.61
CA GLN A 3 14.42 -10.72 8.38
C GLN A 3 13.75 -9.85 7.29
N PHE A 4 14.55 -9.16 6.48
CA PHE A 4 14.08 -8.10 5.58
C PHE A 4 13.38 -8.57 4.28
N PRO A 5 13.78 -9.66 3.59
CA PRO A 5 13.18 -10.03 2.31
C PRO A 5 11.74 -10.54 2.45
N GLU A 6 11.50 -11.41 3.43
CA GLU A 6 10.18 -12.02 3.67
C GLU A 6 9.16 -10.96 4.10
N CYS A 7 9.57 -10.00 4.93
CA CYS A 7 8.72 -8.88 5.34
C CYS A 7 8.32 -7.99 4.16
N ARG A 8 9.24 -7.76 3.21
CA ARG A 8 8.99 -6.93 2.02
C ARG A 8 8.08 -7.64 1.03
N ALA A 9 8.39 -8.89 0.71
CA ALA A 9 7.58 -9.71 -0.19
C ALA A 9 6.14 -9.85 0.33
N LYS A 10 5.97 -10.07 1.64
CA LYS A 10 4.64 -10.16 2.24
C LYS A 10 3.87 -8.84 2.19
N LEU A 11 4.56 -7.72 2.42
CA LEU A 11 3.95 -6.39 2.32
C LEU A 11 3.47 -6.10 0.89
N LEU A 12 4.31 -6.36 -0.12
CA LEU A 12 3.96 -6.17 -1.53
C LEU A 12 2.80 -7.09 -1.95
N GLN A 13 2.81 -8.36 -1.53
CA GLN A 13 1.70 -9.27 -1.75
C GLN A 13 0.39 -8.74 -1.15
N ASN A 14 0.42 -8.22 0.07
CA ASN A 14 -0.79 -7.65 0.67
C ASN A 14 -1.25 -6.39 -0.09
N LEU A 15 -0.32 -5.55 -0.54
CA LEU A 15 -0.64 -4.35 -1.29
C LEU A 15 -1.23 -4.65 -2.66
N SER A 16 -0.75 -5.65 -3.40
CA SER A 16 -1.37 -6.02 -4.68
C SER A 16 -2.83 -6.46 -4.54
N ILE A 17 -3.20 -7.01 -3.39
CA ILE A 17 -4.58 -7.42 -3.09
C ILE A 17 -5.44 -6.21 -2.66
N HIS A 18 -4.86 -5.25 -1.92
CA HIS A 18 -5.64 -4.26 -1.17
C HIS A 18 -5.48 -2.81 -1.62
N ALA A 19 -4.37 -2.42 -2.23
CA ALA A 19 -4.04 -1.03 -2.54
C ALA A 19 -5.05 -0.39 -3.51
N ALA A 20 -5.38 -1.07 -4.62
CA ALA A 20 -6.33 -0.56 -5.60
C ALA A 20 -7.72 -0.35 -4.99
N LEU A 21 -8.19 -1.31 -4.20
CA LEU A 21 -9.49 -1.19 -3.51
C LEU A 21 -9.47 -0.05 -2.48
N ALA A 22 -8.38 0.10 -1.72
CA ALA A 22 -8.24 1.16 -0.73
C ALA A 22 -8.21 2.54 -1.38
N ARG A 23 -7.43 2.70 -2.45
CA ARG A 23 -7.36 3.92 -3.27
C ARG A 23 -8.74 4.27 -3.85
N ASN A 24 -9.45 3.29 -4.41
CA ASN A 24 -10.79 3.50 -4.97
C ASN A 24 -11.81 3.90 -3.89
N ARG A 25 -11.72 3.33 -2.68
CA ARG A 25 -12.57 3.74 -1.53
C ARG A 25 -12.31 5.17 -1.08
N MET A 26 -11.11 5.69 -1.29
CA MET A 26 -10.78 7.10 -1.07
C MET A 26 -11.21 8.00 -2.23
N GLY A 27 -11.75 7.45 -3.33
CA GLY A 27 -12.12 8.21 -4.53
C GLY A 27 -10.91 8.77 -5.29
N LEU A 28 -9.73 8.19 -5.10
CA LEU A 28 -8.49 8.67 -5.71
C LEU A 28 -8.23 7.97 -7.05
N SER A 29 -7.97 8.75 -8.10
CA SER A 29 -7.29 8.23 -9.30
C SER A 29 -5.82 7.93 -9.00
N LEU A 30 -5.16 7.17 -9.87
CA LEU A 30 -3.71 6.95 -9.77
C LEU A 30 -2.92 8.27 -9.74
N PHE A 31 -3.29 9.24 -10.58
CA PHE A 31 -2.69 10.57 -10.61
C PHE A 31 -2.92 11.37 -9.31
N ASN A 32 -4.12 11.29 -8.73
CA ASN A 32 -4.40 11.99 -7.48
C ASN A 32 -3.68 11.31 -6.30
N ALA A 33 -3.59 9.99 -6.31
CA ALA A 33 -2.82 9.23 -5.32
C ALA A 33 -1.32 9.54 -5.42
N SER A 34 -0.77 9.65 -6.63
CA SER A 34 0.64 10.01 -6.83
C SER A 34 0.97 11.39 -6.27
N ARG A 35 0.11 12.38 -6.54
CA ARG A 35 0.24 13.72 -5.94
C ARG A 35 0.08 13.74 -4.44
N LEU A 36 -0.87 12.99 -3.89
CA LEU A 36 -1.13 12.95 -2.46
C LEU A 36 0.01 12.29 -1.68
N LEU A 37 0.55 11.20 -2.21
CA LEU A 37 1.58 10.40 -1.55
C LEU A 37 3.00 10.83 -1.90
N GLY A 38 3.18 11.68 -2.92
CA GLY A 38 4.49 12.07 -3.43
C GLY A 38 5.27 10.92 -4.07
N ILE A 39 4.57 9.90 -4.57
CA ILE A 39 5.14 8.70 -5.19
C ILE A 39 4.76 8.70 -6.66
N ASN A 40 5.68 8.32 -7.56
CA ASN A 40 5.37 8.22 -8.98
C ASN A 40 4.16 7.28 -9.20
N GLN A 41 3.24 7.71 -10.05
CA GLN A 41 2.08 6.94 -10.47
C GLN A 41 2.45 5.52 -10.91
N ASP A 42 3.52 5.36 -11.69
CA ASP A 42 3.93 4.05 -12.22
C ASP A 42 4.30 3.07 -11.09
N TYR A 43 4.86 3.56 -9.98
CA TYR A 43 5.13 2.72 -8.81
C TYR A 43 3.87 2.30 -8.08
N ILE A 44 2.86 3.19 -8.01
CA ILE A 44 1.58 2.86 -7.38
C ILE A 44 0.87 1.79 -8.22
N GLU A 45 0.84 1.98 -9.54
CA GLU A 45 0.27 1.00 -10.47
C GLU A 45 1.00 -0.34 -10.41
N GLY A 46 2.34 -0.35 -10.47
CA GLY A 46 3.12 -1.58 -10.34
C GLY A 46 2.83 -2.31 -9.03
N ILE A 47 2.75 -1.61 -7.90
CA ILE A 47 2.38 -2.21 -6.61
C ILE A 47 0.97 -2.81 -6.65
N GLU A 48 0.00 -2.12 -7.26
CA GLU A 48 -1.37 -2.62 -7.42
C GLU A 48 -1.43 -3.87 -8.31
N GLN A 49 -0.53 -3.99 -9.29
CA GLN A 49 -0.39 -5.16 -10.15
C GLN A 49 0.45 -6.28 -9.51
N GLY A 50 1.09 -6.02 -8.37
CA GLY A 50 1.96 -6.98 -7.68
C GLY A 50 3.38 -7.06 -8.24
N GLU A 51 3.79 -6.06 -9.01
CA GLU A 51 5.15 -5.90 -9.48
C GLU A 51 6.08 -5.49 -8.35
N ASP A 52 7.34 -5.91 -8.46
CA ASP A 52 8.33 -5.50 -7.49
C ASP A 52 8.79 -4.06 -7.78
N SER A 53 8.39 -3.12 -6.93
CA SER A 53 8.88 -1.75 -7.04
C SER A 53 10.28 -1.64 -6.44
N GLY A 54 11.24 -1.01 -7.13
CA GLY A 54 12.58 -0.71 -6.58
C GLY A 54 12.60 0.23 -5.36
N LEU A 55 11.44 0.51 -4.77
CA LEU A 55 11.25 1.36 -3.61
C LEU A 55 11.71 0.68 -2.32
N SER A 56 12.15 1.50 -1.37
CA SER A 56 12.50 1.04 -0.03
C SER A 56 11.25 0.57 0.73
N ILE A 57 11.43 -0.36 1.66
CA ILE A 57 10.32 -0.88 2.48
C ILE A 57 9.61 0.24 3.29
N GLU A 58 10.33 1.29 3.67
CA GLU A 58 9.76 2.44 4.40
C GLU A 58 8.83 3.27 3.51
N ILE A 59 9.17 3.47 2.24
CA ILE A 59 8.31 4.15 1.27
C ILE A 59 7.06 3.30 1.01
N ILE A 60 7.22 1.98 0.84
CA ILE A 60 6.08 1.07 0.63
C ILE A 60 5.14 1.06 1.84
N ARG A 61 5.67 1.10 3.07
CA ARG A 61 4.86 1.25 4.29
C ARG A 61 4.13 2.58 4.36
N SER A 62 4.80 3.66 3.99
CA SER A 62 4.21 5.00 3.97
C SER A 62 3.06 5.09 2.97
N LEU A 63 3.23 4.49 1.78
CA LEU A 63 2.15 4.33 0.79
C LEU A 63 0.97 3.56 1.38
N ALA A 64 1.22 2.41 2.01
CA ALA A 64 0.17 1.60 2.62
C ALA A 64 -0.64 2.43 3.63
N GLN A 65 0.05 3.15 4.52
CA GLN A 65 -0.59 4.00 5.52
C GLN A 65 -1.35 5.18 4.91
N GLY A 66 -0.80 5.80 3.87
CA GLY A 66 -1.45 6.89 3.14
C GLY A 66 -2.73 6.45 2.40
N LEU A 67 -2.81 5.19 1.98
CA LEU A 67 -4.02 4.56 1.47
C LEU A 67 -4.99 4.06 2.57
N GLY A 68 -4.71 4.37 3.83
CA GLY A 68 -5.54 3.95 4.97
C GLY A 68 -5.36 2.48 5.38
N LEU A 69 -4.37 1.78 4.83
CA LEU A 69 -4.02 0.41 5.21
C LEU A 69 -3.14 0.39 6.47
N THR A 70 -2.87 -0.81 6.97
CA THR A 70 -1.88 -1.04 8.03
C THR A 70 -0.46 -0.96 7.47
N LYS A 71 0.55 -0.88 8.35
CA LYS A 71 1.97 -0.99 7.98
C LYS A 71 2.35 -2.31 7.30
N THR A 72 1.46 -3.31 7.31
CA THR A 72 1.64 -4.59 6.63
C THR A 72 0.82 -4.68 5.34
N GLY A 73 0.19 -3.60 4.88
CA GLY A 73 -0.55 -3.56 3.61
C GLY A 73 -1.95 -4.16 3.67
N THR A 74 -2.48 -4.46 4.86
CA THR A 74 -3.83 -5.03 5.04
C THR A 74 -4.84 -3.95 5.42
N PRO A 75 -6.14 -4.12 5.12
CA PRO A 75 -7.18 -3.18 5.54
C PRO A 75 -7.20 -3.07 7.07
N ARG A 76 -7.40 -1.86 7.59
CA ARG A 76 -7.69 -1.68 9.01
C ARG A 76 -9.06 -2.27 9.29
N VAL A 77 -9.09 -3.37 10.02
CA VAL A 77 -10.35 -3.90 10.57
C VAL A 77 -10.83 -2.87 11.59
N LYS A 78 -11.95 -2.19 11.33
CA LYS A 78 -12.62 -1.44 12.40
C LYS A 78 -12.95 -2.47 13.48
N PRO A 79 -12.59 -2.24 14.76
CA PRO A 79 -13.04 -3.13 15.82
C PRO A 79 -14.58 -3.19 15.74
N MET A 80 -15.08 -4.39 15.56
CA MET A 80 -16.49 -4.70 15.49
C MET A 80 -17.06 -4.54 16.90
N GLY A 81 -17.36 -3.30 17.30
CA GLY A 81 -17.71 -3.00 18.69
C GLY A 81 -17.85 -1.53 19.06
N ALA A 82 -18.33 -0.69 18.12
CA ALA A 82 -18.86 0.62 18.48
C ALA A 82 -20.35 0.66 18.08
N MET A 83 -21.16 -0.01 18.91
CA MET A 83 -22.60 0.26 19.05
C MET A 83 -22.82 0.82 20.44
#